data_AF-V6JZS0-F1
#
_entry.id   AF-V6JZS0-F1
#
_cell.length_a   1.000
_cell.length_b   1.000
_cell.length_c   1.000
_cell.angle_alpha   90.00
_cell.angle_beta   90.00
_cell.angle_gamma   90.00
#
_symmetry.space_group_name_H-M   'P 1'
#
loop_
_entity.id
_entity.type
_entity.pdbx_description
1 polymer ?
#
loop_
_entity_poly.entity_id
_entity_poly.type
_entity_poly.pdbx_seq_one_letter_code
_entity_poly.pdbx_strand_id
1 'polypeptide(L)'
;MTTVERPGALPARLPVRELARACVGACALAATELAARRAGLAEVPEARVDDGAVAAAFLSERQLLVDGRAPVAFAPMSRFWRTADGWVRTHANYPHHRARLLGALDLPADATADTVAARLAERPAGEVEESVYGAGGLAAALRTPAQWQAHEQAAEVAARPLIERERPTTAPTRVLAPLDPATAPLLPAAGLRVLDLTRVLAGPVATRALALLGADVLRVDAPWLPELPDLHADTGFGKRSATLDLGAGPGTFEELLASADVVVTGYRPSALDRFGLSPKALFARRPGLVVAQVSAWGAYGPWGARRGFDSLVQVATGIAATEGSAEQPGALPAQALDHGTGYLLAAAVLRALTEQSYDGGGRFVRLALARTAHWLTDGIRPAPAPGAPY
;
A
#
# COMPACT_ATOMS: atom_id res chain seq x y z
N MET A 1 8.11 21.47 -9.82
CA MET A 1 7.89 21.04 -8.43
C MET A 1 8.94 21.71 -7.57
N THR A 2 8.54 22.41 -6.51
CA THR A 2 9.46 22.90 -5.48
C THR A 2 9.35 22.05 -4.22
N THR A 3 10.43 22.03 -3.47
CA THR A 3 10.55 21.24 -2.25
C THR A 3 10.95 22.15 -1.09
N VAL A 4 10.28 21.99 0.05
CA VAL A 4 10.73 22.52 1.34
C VAL A 4 11.38 21.38 2.09
N GLU A 5 12.71 21.39 2.14
CA GLU A 5 13.46 20.34 2.84
C GLU A 5 13.37 20.52 4.35
N ARG A 6 13.08 19.43 5.07
CA ARG A 6 13.11 19.41 6.54
C ARG A 6 14.15 18.39 6.98
N PRO A 7 15.40 18.82 7.26
CA PRO A 7 16.43 17.93 7.80
C PRO A 7 15.92 17.24 9.07
N GLY A 8 16.02 15.91 9.13
CA GLY A 8 15.52 15.10 10.25
C GLY A 8 14.09 14.57 10.11
N ALA A 9 13.35 14.91 9.05
CA ALA A 9 12.10 14.23 8.72
C ALA A 9 12.34 12.77 8.35
N LEU A 10 11.57 11.84 8.94
CA LEU A 10 11.66 10.38 8.71
C LEU A 10 13.10 9.85 8.81
N PRO A 11 13.76 9.97 9.97
CA PRO A 11 15.15 9.56 10.14
C PRO A 11 15.27 8.03 9.99
N ALA A 12 16.18 7.59 9.12
CA ALA A 12 16.44 6.19 8.79
C ALA A 12 17.85 6.05 8.22
N ARG A 13 18.38 4.82 8.16
CA ARG A 13 19.64 4.54 7.45
C ARG A 13 19.42 4.52 5.94
N LEU A 14 18.25 4.05 5.49
CA LEU A 14 17.80 4.12 4.11
C LEU A 14 17.21 5.50 3.77
N PRO A 15 17.18 5.92 2.49
CA PRO A 15 16.71 7.25 2.07
C PRO A 15 15.17 7.37 2.10
N VAL A 16 14.58 7.20 3.28
CA VAL A 16 13.12 7.16 3.49
C VAL A 16 12.47 8.51 3.25
N ARG A 17 13.15 9.61 3.61
CA ARG A 17 12.66 10.96 3.34
C ARG A 17 12.54 11.22 1.84
N GLU A 18 13.56 10.84 1.07
CA GLU A 18 13.60 10.98 -0.38
C GLU A 18 12.53 10.09 -1.03
N LEU A 19 12.36 8.85 -0.56
CA LEU A 19 11.25 7.97 -0.97
C LEU A 19 9.90 8.66 -0.74
N ALA A 20 9.66 9.12 0.47
CA ALA A 20 8.38 9.71 0.86
C ALA A 20 8.07 10.97 0.04
N ARG A 21 9.06 11.86 -0.10
CA ARG A 21 8.98 13.08 -0.94
C ARG A 21 8.68 12.73 -2.38
N ALA A 22 9.36 11.75 -2.96
CA ALA A 22 9.16 11.36 -4.35
C ALA A 22 7.77 10.74 -4.59
N CYS A 23 7.29 9.90 -3.68
CA CYS A 23 5.94 9.31 -3.75
C CYS A 23 4.85 10.38 -3.67
N VAL A 24 4.91 11.28 -2.68
CA VAL A 24 3.93 12.37 -2.54
C VAL A 24 4.05 13.37 -3.68
N GLY A 25 5.27 13.70 -4.11
CA GLY A 25 5.53 14.58 -5.24
C GLY A 25 4.97 14.04 -6.55
N ALA A 26 5.11 12.74 -6.83
CA ALA A 26 4.49 12.10 -7.99
C ALA A 26 2.95 12.21 -7.95
N CYS A 27 2.35 12.01 -6.78
CA CYS A 27 0.90 12.18 -6.59
C CYS A 27 0.47 13.64 -6.81
N ALA A 28 1.21 14.60 -6.27
CA ALA A 28 0.94 16.02 -6.43
C ALA A 28 1.07 16.47 -7.89
N LEU A 29 2.11 16.01 -8.61
CA LEU A 29 2.31 16.29 -10.03
C LEU A 29 1.20 15.70 -10.91
N ALA A 30 0.78 14.45 -10.64
CA ALA A 30 -0.33 13.84 -11.36
C ALA A 30 -1.65 14.58 -11.09
N ALA A 31 -1.84 15.08 -9.86
CA ALA A 31 -3.00 15.88 -9.49
C ALA A 31 -3.02 17.25 -10.19
N THR A 32 -1.88 17.96 -10.25
CA THR A 32 -1.79 19.26 -10.93
C THR A 32 -1.94 19.13 -12.45
N GLU A 33 -1.41 18.05 -13.05
CA GLU A 33 -1.63 17.75 -14.47
C GLU A 33 -3.12 17.55 -14.77
N LEU A 34 -3.81 16.74 -13.96
CA LEU A 34 -5.26 16.51 -14.11
C LEU A 34 -6.06 17.81 -13.90
N ALA A 35 -5.69 18.62 -12.89
CA ALA A 35 -6.33 19.91 -12.64
C ALA A 35 -6.19 20.85 -13.85
N ALA A 36 -4.98 21.02 -14.36
CA ALA A 36 -4.69 21.88 -15.50
C ALA A 36 -5.49 21.46 -16.73
N ARG A 37 -5.53 20.15 -17.00
CA ARG A 37 -6.31 19.59 -18.10
C ARG A 37 -7.80 19.90 -17.97
N ARG A 38 -8.37 19.73 -16.77
CA ARG A 38 -9.80 19.96 -16.54
C ARG A 38 -10.19 21.43 -16.48
N ALA A 39 -9.28 22.30 -16.04
CA ALA A 39 -9.51 23.74 -15.97
C ALA A 39 -9.12 24.49 -17.26
N GLY A 40 -8.64 23.77 -18.29
CA GLY A 40 -8.23 24.38 -19.56
C GLY A 40 -7.02 25.32 -19.43
N LEU A 41 -6.16 25.08 -18.44
CA LEU A 41 -4.96 25.88 -18.23
C LEU A 41 -3.93 25.57 -19.32
N ALA A 42 -3.27 26.62 -19.83
CA ALA A 42 -2.20 26.47 -20.83
C ALA A 42 -0.95 25.79 -20.26
N GLU A 43 -0.70 25.97 -18.95
CA GLU A 43 0.44 25.40 -18.24
C GLU A 43 -0.02 24.61 -17.02
N VAL A 44 0.78 23.60 -16.64
CA VAL A 44 0.53 22.82 -15.42
C VAL A 44 1.01 23.62 -14.21
N PRO A 45 0.14 23.88 -13.21
CA PRO A 45 0.53 24.59 -12.00
C PRO A 45 1.68 23.91 -11.27
N GLU A 46 2.50 24.73 -10.62
CA GLU A 46 3.60 24.24 -9.81
C GLU A 46 3.08 23.47 -8.58
N ALA A 47 3.58 22.25 -8.38
CA ALA A 47 3.38 21.49 -7.15
C ALA A 47 4.48 21.81 -6.13
N ARG A 48 4.10 22.13 -4.89
CA ARG A 48 5.02 22.31 -3.75
C ARG A 48 4.88 21.15 -2.78
N VAL A 49 6.00 20.56 -2.37
CA VAL A 49 6.06 19.46 -1.40
C VAL A 49 6.89 19.89 -0.20
N ASP A 50 6.36 19.76 1.02
CA ASP A 50 7.09 20.02 2.27
C ASP A 50 7.38 18.70 2.98
N ASP A 51 8.64 18.39 3.26
CA ASP A 51 9.05 17.14 3.90
C ASP A 51 8.40 16.94 5.28
N GLY A 52 8.07 18.01 6.00
CA GLY A 52 7.40 17.96 7.29
C GLY A 52 5.94 17.55 7.15
N ALA A 53 5.25 18.09 6.15
CA ALA A 53 3.89 17.67 5.81
C ALA A 53 3.87 16.21 5.29
N VAL A 54 4.86 15.84 4.48
CA VAL A 54 5.05 14.45 4.03
C VAL A 54 5.28 13.51 5.21
N ALA A 55 6.17 13.87 6.14
CA ALA A 55 6.43 13.08 7.34
C ALA A 55 5.19 12.94 8.22
N ALA A 56 4.41 14.02 8.40
CA ALA A 56 3.13 13.97 9.10
C ALA A 56 2.16 12.99 8.43
N ALA A 57 2.07 12.99 7.10
CA ALA A 57 1.22 12.07 6.36
C ALA A 57 1.69 10.61 6.39
N PHE A 58 3.00 10.37 6.45
CA PHE A 58 3.61 9.04 6.60
C PHE A 58 3.55 8.51 8.04
N LEU A 59 3.22 9.36 9.01
CA LEU A 59 3.08 9.04 10.42
C LEU A 59 1.66 9.33 10.91
N SER A 60 0.68 9.39 10.01
CA SER A 60 -0.67 9.88 10.33
C SER A 60 -1.31 9.05 11.43
N GLU A 61 -1.08 7.74 11.44
CA GLU A 61 -1.57 6.81 12.45
C GLU A 61 -0.99 7.07 13.85
N ARG A 62 0.15 7.75 13.94
CA ARG A 62 0.81 8.15 15.20
C ARG A 62 0.45 9.56 15.64
N GLN A 63 -0.10 10.36 14.73
CA GLN A 63 -0.55 11.72 14.99
C GLN A 63 -2.05 11.81 15.26
N LEU A 64 -2.82 10.83 14.78
CA LEU A 64 -4.24 10.71 15.05
C LEU A 64 -4.50 10.52 16.55
N LEU A 65 -5.54 11.16 17.05
CA LEU A 65 -6.16 10.85 18.33
C LEU A 65 -7.62 10.44 18.08
N VAL A 66 -8.04 9.32 18.66
CA VAL A 66 -9.43 8.85 18.65
C VAL A 66 -9.98 9.05 20.05
N ASP A 67 -10.91 9.98 20.23
CA ASP A 67 -11.45 10.37 21.54
C ASP A 67 -10.35 10.72 22.57
N GLY A 68 -9.30 11.43 22.10
CA GLY A 68 -8.14 11.81 22.92
C GLY A 68 -7.12 10.69 23.18
N ARG A 69 -7.37 9.47 22.69
CA ARG A 69 -6.47 8.32 22.83
C ARG A 69 -5.61 8.12 21.58
N ALA A 70 -4.33 7.84 21.77
CA ALA A 70 -3.44 7.41 20.70
C ALA A 70 -3.80 5.99 20.18
N PRO A 71 -3.82 5.78 18.85
CA PRO A 71 -3.99 4.47 18.24
C PRO A 71 -3.00 3.40 18.69
N VAL A 72 -3.45 2.14 18.72
CA VAL A 72 -2.56 0.98 18.92
C VAL A 72 -2.11 0.44 17.56
N ALA A 73 -0.82 0.59 17.24
CA ALA A 73 -0.28 0.19 15.93
C ALA A 73 -0.07 -1.32 15.77
N PHE A 74 0.38 -2.01 16.84
CA PHE A 74 0.70 -3.44 16.79
C PHE A 74 0.17 -4.18 18.01
N ALA A 75 -0.45 -5.33 17.78
CA ALA A 75 -0.80 -6.28 18.84
C ALA A 75 0.48 -6.89 19.45
N PRO A 76 0.43 -7.39 20.71
CA PRO A 76 1.61 -7.94 21.39
C PRO A 76 2.33 -9.06 20.62
N MET A 77 1.56 -9.86 19.87
CA MET A 77 2.11 -10.96 19.05
C MET A 77 2.55 -10.52 17.65
N SER A 78 2.43 -9.24 17.31
CA SER A 78 2.99 -8.64 16.11
C SER A 78 4.32 -7.99 16.45
N ARG A 79 5.34 -8.81 16.71
CA ARG A 79 6.72 -8.36 16.97
C ARG A 79 7.78 -9.22 16.29
N PHE A 80 9.05 -8.90 16.55
CA PHE A 80 10.19 -9.75 16.25
C PHE A 80 10.34 -10.83 17.33
N TRP A 81 10.73 -12.03 16.90
CA TRP A 81 10.95 -13.18 17.77
C TRP A 81 12.28 -13.83 17.44
N ARG A 82 13.04 -14.16 18.48
CA ARG A 82 14.28 -14.92 18.32
C ARG A 82 13.93 -16.35 17.91
N THR A 83 14.67 -16.89 16.96
CA THR A 83 14.59 -18.27 16.49
C THR A 83 15.93 -18.98 16.71
N ALA A 84 16.01 -20.27 16.42
CA ALA A 84 17.23 -21.07 16.64
C ALA A 84 18.45 -20.53 15.87
N ASP A 85 18.21 -19.90 14.72
CA ASP A 85 19.22 -19.45 13.75
C ASP A 85 19.11 -17.97 13.37
N GLY A 86 18.20 -17.21 13.98
CA GLY A 86 17.98 -15.82 13.60
C GLY A 86 16.74 -15.17 14.22
N TRP A 87 15.94 -14.54 13.38
CA TRP A 87 14.72 -13.84 13.78
C TRP A 87 13.58 -14.11 12.80
N VAL A 88 12.36 -14.07 13.33
CA VAL A 88 11.13 -14.01 12.55
C VAL A 88 10.29 -12.82 13.00
N ARG A 89 9.65 -12.13 12.06
CA ARG A 89 8.62 -11.12 12.33
C ARG A 89 7.26 -11.75 12.05
N THR A 90 6.33 -11.69 13.00
CA THR A 90 4.95 -12.17 12.80
C THR A 90 3.98 -11.00 12.65
N HIS A 91 2.87 -11.21 11.94
CA HIS A 91 1.79 -10.22 11.89
C HIS A 91 0.48 -10.82 12.42
N ALA A 92 0.21 -10.59 13.70
CA ALA A 92 -0.92 -11.11 14.46
C ALA A 92 -1.86 -9.98 14.96
N ASN A 93 -1.96 -8.86 14.24
CA ASN A 93 -2.81 -7.72 14.62
C ASN A 93 -4.31 -8.05 14.63
N TYR A 94 -4.72 -9.08 13.87
CA TYR A 94 -6.11 -9.49 13.76
C TYR A 94 -6.35 -10.80 14.54
N PRO A 95 -7.52 -10.99 15.17
CA PRO A 95 -7.82 -12.21 15.94
C PRO A 95 -7.61 -13.50 15.15
N HIS A 96 -8.00 -13.53 13.88
CA HIS A 96 -7.81 -14.69 13.01
C HIS A 96 -6.34 -14.92 12.66
N HIS A 97 -5.51 -13.87 12.50
CA HIS A 97 -4.07 -14.04 12.31
C HIS A 97 -3.39 -14.57 13.57
N ARG A 98 -3.78 -14.08 14.76
CA ARG A 98 -3.32 -14.62 16.04
C ARG A 98 -3.67 -16.10 16.16
N ALA A 99 -4.91 -16.48 15.86
CA ALA A 99 -5.33 -17.87 15.89
C ALA A 99 -4.51 -18.76 14.94
N ARG A 100 -4.21 -18.28 13.72
CA ARG A 100 -3.34 -19.02 12.78
C ARG A 100 -1.90 -19.16 13.26
N LEU A 101 -1.35 -18.11 13.86
CA LEU A 101 -0.01 -18.17 14.48
C LEU A 101 0.04 -19.21 15.60
N LEU A 102 -0.92 -19.18 16.52
CA LEU A 102 -0.96 -20.14 17.63
C LEU A 102 -1.19 -21.57 17.14
N GLY A 103 -2.07 -21.76 16.17
CA GLY A 103 -2.28 -23.08 15.54
C GLY A 103 -1.02 -23.62 14.85
N ALA A 104 -0.23 -22.77 14.17
CA ALA A 104 1.03 -23.17 13.54
C ALA A 104 2.15 -23.55 14.54
N LEU A 105 1.97 -23.19 15.81
CA LEU A 105 2.90 -23.49 16.90
C LEU A 105 2.34 -24.56 17.85
N ASP A 106 1.19 -25.15 17.53
CA ASP A 106 0.47 -26.11 18.38
C ASP A 106 0.23 -25.57 19.81
N LEU A 107 -0.13 -24.28 19.89
CA LEU A 107 -0.37 -23.57 21.15
C LEU A 107 -1.86 -23.32 21.38
N PRO A 108 -2.32 -23.35 22.65
CA PRO A 108 -3.71 -23.05 22.99
C PRO A 108 -4.05 -21.58 22.75
N ALA A 109 -5.34 -21.27 22.64
CA ALA A 109 -5.82 -19.93 22.29
C ALA A 109 -5.47 -18.85 23.33
N ASP A 110 -5.24 -19.23 24.58
CA ASP A 110 -4.84 -18.36 25.69
C ASP A 110 -3.32 -18.25 25.88
N ALA A 111 -2.53 -18.88 24.99
CA ALA A 111 -1.07 -18.85 25.08
C ALA A 111 -0.52 -17.42 25.19
N THR A 112 0.43 -17.27 26.11
CA THR A 112 1.10 -15.99 26.37
C THR A 112 2.16 -15.71 25.33
N ALA A 113 2.59 -14.46 25.27
CA ALA A 113 3.68 -14.06 24.38
C ALA A 113 5.00 -14.78 24.74
N ASP A 114 5.23 -15.13 26.01
CA ASP A 114 6.42 -15.86 26.44
C ASP A 114 6.38 -17.34 26.01
N THR A 115 5.20 -17.96 26.04
CA THR A 115 5.00 -19.32 25.51
C THR A 115 5.29 -19.37 24.02
N VAL A 116 4.84 -18.36 23.27
CA VAL A 116 5.16 -18.21 21.84
C VAL A 116 6.67 -18.02 21.64
N ALA A 117 7.33 -17.19 22.46
CA ALA A 117 8.76 -16.96 22.37
C ALA A 117 9.56 -18.26 22.57
N ALA A 118 9.22 -19.06 23.58
CA ALA A 118 9.88 -20.33 23.86
C ALA A 118 9.76 -21.31 22.68
N ARG A 119 8.56 -21.43 22.09
CA ARG A 119 8.35 -22.28 20.91
C ARG A 119 9.11 -21.82 19.66
N LEU A 120 9.19 -20.52 19.44
CA LEU A 120 9.90 -19.97 18.28
C LEU A 120 11.42 -20.11 18.43
N ALA A 121 11.95 -19.99 19.65
CA ALA A 121 13.39 -20.10 19.92
C ALA A 121 13.98 -21.47 19.57
N GLU A 122 13.16 -22.53 19.54
CA GLU A 122 13.58 -23.90 19.24
C GLU A 122 13.61 -24.23 17.74
N ARG A 123 13.11 -23.34 16.88
CA ARG A 123 12.86 -23.62 15.45
C ARG A 123 13.68 -22.72 14.54
N PRO A 124 14.14 -23.18 13.36
CA PRO A 124 14.74 -22.31 12.35
C PRO A 124 13.75 -21.27 11.80
N ALA A 125 14.22 -20.05 11.50
CA ALA A 125 13.38 -18.95 11.06
C ALA A 125 12.62 -19.27 9.76
N GLY A 126 13.30 -19.90 8.81
CA GLY A 126 12.69 -20.30 7.54
C GLY A 126 11.57 -21.33 7.72
N GLU A 127 11.74 -22.29 8.62
CA GLU A 127 10.70 -23.29 8.92
C GLU A 127 9.49 -22.64 9.61
N VAL A 128 9.73 -21.68 10.50
CA VAL A 128 8.64 -20.90 11.10
C VAL A 128 7.88 -20.11 10.04
N GLU A 129 8.59 -19.42 9.13
CA GLU A 129 7.95 -18.67 8.03
C GLU A 129 7.01 -19.58 7.23
N GLU A 130 7.52 -20.71 6.76
CA GLU A 130 6.74 -21.63 5.91
C GLU A 130 5.60 -22.31 6.67
N SER A 131 5.82 -22.76 7.91
CA SER A 131 4.77 -23.42 8.69
C SER A 131 3.65 -22.44 9.09
N VAL A 132 3.99 -21.21 9.48
CA VAL A 132 3.00 -20.18 9.79
C VAL A 132 2.23 -19.77 8.54
N TYR A 133 2.88 -19.59 7.39
CA TYR A 133 2.17 -19.34 6.12
C TYR A 133 1.29 -20.52 5.70
N GLY A 134 1.77 -21.75 5.85
CA GLY A 134 1.02 -22.97 5.55
C GLY A 134 -0.26 -23.10 6.37
N ALA A 135 -0.25 -22.65 7.63
CA ALA A 135 -1.44 -22.55 8.48
C ALA A 135 -2.37 -21.37 8.13
N GLY A 136 -2.01 -20.54 7.15
CA GLY A 136 -2.71 -19.32 6.78
C GLY A 136 -2.40 -18.10 7.66
N GLY A 137 -1.40 -18.20 8.52
CA GLY A 137 -0.84 -17.11 9.32
C GLY A 137 0.13 -16.25 8.51
N LEU A 138 0.80 -15.33 9.21
CA LEU A 138 1.73 -14.38 8.60
C LEU A 138 3.01 -14.26 9.41
N ALA A 139 4.12 -14.65 8.81
CA ALA A 139 5.46 -14.53 9.34
C ALA A 139 6.45 -14.22 8.21
N ALA A 140 7.59 -13.62 8.55
CA ALA A 140 8.72 -13.46 7.64
C ALA A 140 10.01 -13.69 8.43
N ALA A 141 10.83 -14.63 7.96
CA ALA A 141 12.19 -14.82 8.41
C ALA A 141 13.02 -13.58 8.04
N LEU A 142 13.81 -13.09 8.98
CA LEU A 142 14.75 -12.02 8.75
C LEU A 142 15.78 -12.48 7.73
N ARG A 143 15.96 -11.68 6.67
CA ARG A 143 17.01 -11.87 5.68
C ARG A 143 17.93 -10.66 5.70
N THR A 144 19.22 -10.88 5.51
CA THR A 144 20.16 -9.80 5.17
C THR A 144 19.97 -9.36 3.73
N PRO A 145 20.49 -8.19 3.31
CA PRO A 145 20.44 -7.78 1.90
C PRO A 145 20.99 -8.84 0.94
N ALA A 146 22.11 -9.49 1.29
CA ALA A 146 22.70 -10.55 0.47
C ALA A 146 21.80 -11.80 0.39
N GLN A 147 21.19 -12.21 1.50
CA GLN A 147 20.25 -13.34 1.50
C GLN A 147 18.99 -13.03 0.69
N TRP A 148 18.49 -11.80 0.74
CA TRP A 148 17.35 -11.37 -0.08
C TRP A 148 17.72 -11.37 -1.57
N GLN A 149 18.86 -10.80 -1.95
CA GLN A 149 19.32 -10.77 -3.35
C GLN A 149 19.46 -12.18 -3.95
N ALA A 150 19.82 -13.18 -3.14
CA ALA A 150 19.89 -14.58 -3.58
C ALA A 150 18.52 -15.29 -3.68
N HIS A 151 17.43 -14.67 -3.23
CA HIS A 151 16.10 -15.27 -3.19
C HIS A 151 15.38 -15.13 -4.54
N GLU A 152 14.67 -16.18 -4.97
CA GLU A 152 13.95 -16.21 -6.27
C GLU A 152 12.93 -15.07 -6.40
N GLN A 153 12.17 -14.78 -5.34
CA GLN A 153 11.23 -13.64 -5.34
C GLN A 153 11.94 -12.30 -5.58
N ALA A 154 13.18 -12.12 -5.11
CA ALA A 154 13.91 -10.86 -5.27
C ALA A 154 14.28 -10.63 -6.73
N ALA A 155 14.70 -11.68 -7.44
CA ALA A 155 14.97 -11.62 -8.88
C ALA A 155 13.71 -11.21 -9.65
N GLU A 156 12.57 -11.80 -9.32
CA GLU A 156 11.28 -11.43 -9.92
C GLU A 156 10.87 -10.00 -9.60
N VAL A 157 11.08 -9.51 -8.37
CA VAL A 157 10.80 -8.11 -8.01
C VAL A 157 11.70 -7.13 -8.79
N ALA A 158 13.00 -7.44 -8.91
CA ALA A 158 13.97 -6.58 -9.58
C ALA A 158 13.69 -6.43 -11.08
N ALA A 159 13.15 -7.48 -11.72
CA ALA A 159 12.83 -7.50 -13.14
C ALA A 159 11.59 -6.66 -13.53
N ARG A 160 10.83 -6.13 -12.56
CA ARG A 160 9.53 -5.47 -12.80
C ARG A 160 9.66 -3.95 -12.71
N PRO A 161 8.83 -3.19 -13.45
CA PRO A 161 8.79 -1.74 -13.26
C PRO A 161 8.23 -1.39 -11.88
N LEU A 162 8.51 -0.18 -11.38
CA LEU A 162 7.94 0.32 -10.12
C LEU A 162 6.40 0.36 -10.15
N ILE A 163 5.86 0.68 -11.33
CA ILE A 163 4.42 0.73 -11.60
C ILE A 163 4.17 -0.07 -12.89
N GLU A 164 3.45 -1.17 -12.79
CA GLU A 164 2.97 -1.92 -13.95
C GLU A 164 1.73 -1.23 -14.51
N ARG A 165 1.69 -1.00 -15.82
CA ARG A 165 0.64 -0.22 -16.49
C ARG A 165 0.24 -0.88 -17.79
N GLU A 166 -1.05 -1.02 -18.01
CA GLU A 166 -1.62 -1.61 -19.23
C GLU A 166 -2.84 -0.83 -19.69
N ARG A 167 -3.10 -0.88 -21.01
CA ARG A 167 -4.32 -0.39 -21.65
C ARG A 167 -5.06 -1.57 -22.29
N PRO A 168 -5.88 -2.31 -21.52
CA PRO A 168 -6.41 -3.61 -21.96
C PRO A 168 -7.59 -3.49 -22.94
N THR A 169 -8.18 -2.30 -23.09
CA THR A 169 -9.37 -2.08 -23.91
C THR A 169 -9.29 -0.78 -24.69
N THR A 170 -10.02 -0.74 -25.79
CA THR A 170 -10.40 0.47 -26.49
C THR A 170 -11.76 0.94 -25.96
N ALA A 171 -11.91 2.25 -25.74
CA ALA A 171 -13.15 2.90 -25.37
C ALA A 171 -13.04 4.38 -25.79
N PRO A 172 -14.15 5.11 -25.96
CA PRO A 172 -14.12 6.55 -26.22
C PRO A 172 -13.27 7.31 -25.19
N THR A 173 -12.79 8.48 -25.58
CA THR A 173 -12.08 9.38 -24.66
C THR A 173 -12.98 9.75 -23.50
N ARG A 174 -12.40 9.79 -22.30
CA ARG A 174 -13.14 10.15 -21.09
C ARG A 174 -13.35 11.65 -21.07
N VAL A 175 -14.62 12.07 -21.11
CA VAL A 175 -14.99 13.47 -20.91
C VAL A 175 -15.07 13.73 -19.42
N LEU A 176 -14.14 14.54 -18.92
CA LEU A 176 -14.13 14.99 -17.53
C LEU A 176 -14.89 16.31 -17.43
N ALA A 177 -15.74 16.46 -16.41
CA ALA A 177 -16.40 17.73 -16.15
C ALA A 177 -15.34 18.84 -15.96
N PRO A 178 -15.46 19.97 -16.67
CA PRO A 178 -14.52 21.09 -16.51
C PRO A 178 -14.48 21.57 -15.07
N LEU A 179 -13.31 22.03 -14.64
CA LEU A 179 -13.15 22.73 -13.37
C LEU A 179 -13.11 24.23 -13.65
N ASP A 180 -13.78 25.02 -12.82
CA ASP A 180 -13.64 26.47 -12.88
C ASP A 180 -12.31 26.88 -12.22
N PRO A 181 -11.34 27.45 -12.98
CA PRO A 181 -10.07 27.91 -12.41
C PRO A 181 -10.23 29.02 -11.36
N ALA A 182 -11.38 29.71 -11.31
CA ALA A 182 -11.69 30.69 -10.28
C ALA A 182 -12.08 30.05 -8.93
N THR A 183 -12.42 28.75 -8.91
CA THR A 183 -12.75 28.04 -7.67
C THR A 183 -11.48 27.56 -6.97
N ALA A 184 -11.26 28.03 -5.74
CA ALA A 184 -10.16 27.60 -4.88
C ALA A 184 -10.67 26.92 -3.59
N PRO A 185 -10.10 25.77 -3.17
CA PRO A 185 -9.04 25.01 -3.87
C PRO A 185 -9.58 24.28 -5.11
N LEU A 186 -8.72 24.11 -6.12
CA LEU A 186 -9.01 23.22 -7.25
C LEU A 186 -8.93 21.76 -6.77
N LEU A 187 -10.02 21.02 -6.95
CA LEU A 187 -10.13 19.61 -6.58
C LEU A 187 -10.06 18.73 -7.84
N PRO A 188 -8.87 18.24 -8.25
CA PRO A 188 -8.68 17.58 -9.54
C PRO A 188 -9.48 16.29 -9.72
N ALA A 189 -9.86 15.63 -8.63
CA ALA A 189 -10.65 14.40 -8.66
C ALA A 189 -12.15 14.64 -8.42
N ALA A 190 -12.59 15.90 -8.31
CA ALA A 190 -14.00 16.25 -8.10
C ALA A 190 -14.93 15.63 -9.15
N GLY A 191 -15.99 14.97 -8.69
CA GLY A 191 -17.00 14.32 -9.53
C GLY A 191 -16.62 12.90 -10.00
N LEU A 192 -15.42 12.42 -9.71
CA LEU A 192 -15.03 11.03 -9.99
C LEU A 192 -15.54 10.08 -8.92
N ARG A 193 -16.01 8.91 -9.32
CA ARG A 193 -16.47 7.86 -8.39
C ARG A 193 -15.45 6.74 -8.26
N VAL A 194 -15.02 6.47 -7.03
CA VAL A 194 -14.01 5.45 -6.71
C VAL A 194 -14.63 4.38 -5.82
N LEU A 195 -14.59 3.13 -6.28
CA LEU A 195 -14.87 1.97 -5.43
C LEU A 195 -13.58 1.48 -4.78
N ASP A 196 -13.52 1.63 -3.47
CA ASP A 196 -12.40 1.22 -2.63
C ASP A 196 -12.69 -0.16 -2.03
N LEU A 197 -12.09 -1.20 -2.63
CA LEU A 197 -12.06 -2.58 -2.14
C LEU A 197 -10.71 -2.89 -1.49
N THR A 198 -10.14 -1.92 -0.79
CA THR A 198 -8.85 -2.04 -0.12
C THR A 198 -9.02 -2.11 1.39
N ARG A 199 -7.97 -2.60 2.06
CA ARG A 199 -7.92 -2.77 3.50
C ARG A 199 -6.54 -2.44 4.03
N VAL A 200 -6.42 -2.34 5.35
CA VAL A 200 -5.14 -2.06 6.03
C VAL A 200 -4.64 -0.65 5.70
N LEU A 201 -3.58 -0.48 4.90
CA LEU A 201 -2.87 0.81 4.81
C LEU A 201 -2.57 1.27 3.36
N ALA A 202 -1.79 0.58 2.53
CA ALA A 202 -1.39 1.09 1.21
C ALA A 202 -2.57 1.51 0.30
N GLY A 203 -3.52 0.59 0.11
CA GLY A 203 -4.72 0.89 -0.69
C GLY A 203 -5.57 2.01 -0.06
N PRO A 204 -5.87 1.95 1.25
CA PRO A 204 -6.60 3.02 1.93
C PRO A 204 -5.91 4.40 1.91
N VAL A 205 -4.57 4.45 1.93
CA VAL A 205 -3.79 5.70 1.74
C VAL A 205 -4.01 6.25 0.34
N ALA A 206 -3.97 5.39 -0.69
CA ALA A 206 -4.22 5.80 -2.06
C ALA A 206 -5.63 6.38 -2.22
N THR A 207 -6.65 5.69 -1.71
CA THR A 207 -8.04 6.13 -1.86
C THR A 207 -8.36 7.32 -0.95
N ARG A 208 -7.71 7.46 0.21
CA ARG A 208 -7.74 8.69 1.02
C ARG A 208 -7.17 9.88 0.24
N ALA A 209 -6.04 9.71 -0.43
CA ALA A 209 -5.45 10.77 -1.25
C ALA A 209 -6.41 11.20 -2.39
N LEU A 210 -7.05 10.25 -3.07
CA LEU A 210 -8.07 10.55 -4.08
C LEU A 210 -9.28 11.29 -3.49
N ALA A 211 -9.75 10.89 -2.31
CA ALA A 211 -10.87 11.54 -1.61
C ALA A 211 -10.54 12.99 -1.23
N LEU A 212 -9.35 13.23 -0.66
CA LEU A 212 -8.89 14.57 -0.30
C LEU A 212 -8.69 15.47 -1.53
N LEU A 213 -8.50 14.89 -2.72
CA LEU A 213 -8.47 15.59 -4.01
C LEU A 213 -9.88 15.78 -4.64
N GLY A 214 -10.94 15.39 -3.93
CA GLY A 214 -12.35 15.62 -4.28
C GLY A 214 -13.10 14.41 -4.86
N ALA A 215 -12.47 13.24 -4.97
CA ALA A 215 -13.19 12.06 -5.46
C ALA A 215 -14.28 11.63 -4.48
N ASP A 216 -15.40 11.15 -5.03
CA ASP A 216 -16.41 10.44 -4.25
C ASP A 216 -15.97 8.98 -4.06
N VAL A 217 -15.36 8.72 -2.90
CA VAL A 217 -14.81 7.41 -2.58
C VAL A 217 -15.77 6.64 -1.67
N LEU A 218 -16.24 5.50 -2.16
CA LEU A 218 -17.00 4.52 -1.38
C LEU A 218 -16.12 3.30 -1.09
N ARG A 219 -15.73 3.16 0.19
CA ARG A 219 -15.10 1.95 0.70
C ARG A 219 -16.13 0.88 0.99
N VAL A 220 -15.90 -0.33 0.47
CA VAL A 220 -16.79 -1.48 0.66
C VAL A 220 -16.03 -2.60 1.34
N ASP A 221 -16.43 -2.89 2.58
CA ASP A 221 -15.86 -3.97 3.40
C ASP A 221 -16.76 -5.20 3.44
N ALA A 222 -16.17 -6.38 3.60
CA ALA A 222 -16.95 -7.61 3.78
C ALA A 222 -17.47 -7.70 5.23
N PRO A 223 -18.77 -8.00 5.48
CA PRO A 223 -19.37 -7.98 6.82
C PRO A 223 -18.69 -8.87 7.87
N TRP A 224 -18.08 -9.97 7.44
CA TRP A 224 -17.47 -10.97 8.33
C TRP A 224 -15.95 -10.79 8.53
N LEU A 225 -15.31 -9.86 7.82
CA LEU A 225 -13.87 -9.66 7.95
C LEU A 225 -13.58 -8.52 8.95
N PRO A 226 -12.92 -8.80 10.08
CA PRO A 226 -12.66 -7.79 11.10
C PRO A 226 -11.69 -6.74 10.57
N GLU A 227 -11.99 -5.46 10.77
CA GLU A 227 -11.09 -4.33 10.49
C GLU A 227 -10.57 -3.71 11.80
N LEU A 228 -9.37 -3.11 11.75
CA LEU A 228 -8.80 -2.37 12.88
C LEU A 228 -9.44 -0.97 12.94
N PRO A 229 -10.22 -0.63 13.99
CA PRO A 229 -10.96 0.64 14.03
C PRO A 229 -10.07 1.88 13.92
N ASP A 230 -8.94 1.89 14.64
CA ASP A 230 -8.02 3.04 14.64
C ASP A 230 -7.42 3.29 13.25
N LEU A 231 -7.08 2.21 12.52
CA LEU A 231 -6.54 2.30 11.16
C LEU A 231 -7.62 2.67 10.14
N HIS A 232 -8.84 2.17 10.34
CA HIS A 232 -10.00 2.58 9.54
C HIS A 232 -10.31 4.07 9.71
N ALA A 233 -10.18 4.60 10.94
CA ALA A 233 -10.35 6.01 11.24
C ALA A 233 -9.27 6.87 10.57
N ASP A 234 -7.98 6.52 10.74
CA ASP A 234 -6.86 7.25 10.13
C ASP A 234 -6.99 7.34 8.60
N THR A 235 -7.27 6.20 7.96
CA THR A 235 -7.33 6.13 6.50
C THR A 235 -8.70 6.54 5.96
N GLY A 236 -9.69 6.84 6.81
CA GLY A 236 -11.09 7.07 6.45
C GLY A 236 -11.44 8.50 6.02
N PHE A 237 -10.56 9.48 6.27
CA PHE A 237 -10.84 10.89 5.96
C PHE A 237 -11.27 11.11 4.50
N GLY A 238 -12.40 11.80 4.32
CA GLY A 238 -12.99 12.11 3.01
C GLY A 238 -13.76 10.96 2.35
N LYS A 239 -13.79 9.76 2.94
CA LYS A 239 -14.45 8.57 2.35
C LYS A 239 -15.79 8.29 2.99
N ARG A 240 -16.68 7.66 2.22
CA ARG A 240 -17.86 6.96 2.73
C ARG A 240 -17.52 5.48 2.88
N SER A 241 -18.15 4.79 3.83
CA SER A 241 -17.97 3.34 4.03
C SER A 241 -19.30 2.62 4.05
N ALA A 242 -19.31 1.39 3.53
CA ALA A 242 -20.43 0.47 3.57
C ALA A 242 -19.93 -0.96 3.73
N THR A 243 -20.79 -1.84 4.21
CA THR A 243 -20.54 -3.28 4.18
C THR A 243 -21.37 -3.93 3.08
N LEU A 244 -20.78 -4.89 2.37
CA LEU A 244 -21.47 -5.64 1.32
C LEU A 244 -20.94 -7.06 1.23
N ASP A 245 -21.85 -8.03 1.26
CA ASP A 245 -21.55 -9.42 0.93
C ASP A 245 -21.60 -9.59 -0.60
N LEU A 246 -20.43 -9.65 -1.23
CA LEU A 246 -20.31 -9.89 -2.68
C LEU A 246 -20.84 -11.27 -3.12
N GLY A 247 -21.03 -12.22 -2.21
CA GLY A 247 -21.56 -13.55 -2.47
C GLY A 247 -23.08 -13.68 -2.32
N ALA A 248 -23.73 -12.81 -1.53
CA ALA A 248 -25.17 -12.90 -1.24
C ALA A 248 -26.07 -12.17 -2.27
N GLY A 249 -25.50 -11.42 -3.21
CA GLY A 249 -26.25 -10.78 -4.28
C GLY A 249 -25.40 -9.80 -5.11
N PRO A 250 -25.06 -10.11 -6.37
CA PRO A 250 -24.18 -9.26 -7.17
C PRO A 250 -24.83 -7.92 -7.59
N GLY A 251 -26.17 -7.82 -7.55
CA GLY A 251 -26.91 -6.67 -8.09
C GLY A 251 -26.47 -5.32 -7.54
N THR A 252 -26.35 -5.20 -6.20
CA THR A 252 -25.90 -3.94 -5.58
C THR A 252 -24.47 -3.57 -5.98
N PHE A 253 -23.56 -4.56 -6.08
CA PHE A 253 -22.20 -4.27 -6.53
C PHE A 253 -22.17 -3.85 -8.00
N GLU A 254 -22.97 -4.51 -8.85
CA GLU A 254 -23.07 -4.15 -10.27
C GLU A 254 -23.64 -2.74 -10.47
N GLU A 255 -24.61 -2.31 -9.66
CA GLU A 255 -25.11 -0.93 -9.66
C GLU A 255 -24.03 0.08 -9.28
N LEU A 256 -23.25 -0.21 -8.23
CA LEU A 256 -22.11 0.61 -7.83
C LEU A 256 -21.06 0.66 -8.96
N LEU A 257 -20.71 -0.49 -9.53
CA LEU A 257 -19.73 -0.63 -10.61
C LEU A 257 -20.15 0.10 -11.89
N ALA A 258 -21.45 0.08 -12.21
CA ALA A 258 -21.99 0.74 -13.40
C ALA A 258 -21.71 2.24 -13.43
N SER A 259 -21.57 2.87 -12.25
CA SER A 259 -21.24 4.29 -12.13
C SER A 259 -19.81 4.59 -11.72
N ALA A 260 -18.99 3.57 -11.45
CA ALA A 260 -17.60 3.76 -11.02
C ALA A 260 -16.70 4.24 -12.18
N ASP A 261 -15.78 5.15 -11.84
CA ASP A 261 -14.68 5.57 -12.72
C ASP A 261 -13.40 4.81 -12.44
N VAL A 262 -13.21 4.44 -11.17
CA VAL A 262 -12.03 3.75 -10.65
C VAL A 262 -12.48 2.62 -9.72
N VAL A 263 -11.84 1.46 -9.83
CA VAL A 263 -11.92 0.38 -8.83
C VAL A 263 -10.51 0.14 -8.29
N VAL A 264 -10.35 0.22 -6.96
CA VAL A 264 -9.08 -0.03 -6.28
C VAL A 264 -9.19 -1.30 -5.45
N THR A 265 -8.26 -2.24 -5.60
CA THR A 265 -8.22 -3.48 -4.80
C THR A 265 -6.88 -3.62 -4.08
N GLY A 266 -6.93 -4.11 -2.84
CA GLY A 266 -5.76 -4.25 -1.95
C GLY A 266 -5.54 -5.66 -1.41
N TYR A 267 -6.03 -6.68 -2.13
CA TYR A 267 -5.91 -8.08 -1.74
C TYR A 267 -4.77 -8.76 -2.48
N ARG A 268 -4.36 -9.94 -1.98
CA ARG A 268 -3.48 -10.82 -2.76
C ARG A 268 -4.08 -11.06 -4.17
N PRO A 269 -3.27 -11.14 -5.22
CA PRO A 269 -3.74 -11.36 -6.57
C PRO A 269 -4.74 -12.51 -6.66
N SER A 270 -5.75 -12.33 -7.51
CA SER A 270 -6.85 -13.27 -7.76
C SER A 270 -7.83 -13.51 -6.60
N ALA A 271 -7.65 -12.89 -5.42
CA ALA A 271 -8.50 -13.14 -4.26
C ALA A 271 -9.98 -12.77 -4.45
N LEU A 272 -10.26 -11.84 -5.36
CA LEU A 272 -11.61 -11.37 -5.67
C LEU A 272 -12.16 -11.91 -6.99
N ASP A 273 -11.38 -12.73 -7.72
CA ASP A 273 -11.75 -13.21 -9.06
C ASP A 273 -13.02 -14.05 -9.05
N ARG A 274 -13.23 -14.83 -7.98
CA ARG A 274 -14.46 -15.63 -7.77
C ARG A 274 -15.74 -14.79 -7.69
N PHE A 275 -15.61 -13.49 -7.40
CA PHE A 275 -16.72 -12.52 -7.39
C PHE A 275 -16.82 -11.77 -8.72
N GLY A 276 -16.13 -12.25 -9.76
CA GLY A 276 -16.03 -11.57 -11.04
C GLY A 276 -15.14 -10.32 -10.99
N LEU A 277 -14.30 -10.10 -9.99
CA LEU A 277 -13.52 -8.85 -9.85
C LEU A 277 -12.10 -8.96 -10.40
N SER A 278 -11.84 -9.92 -11.28
CA SER A 278 -10.60 -9.94 -12.04
C SER A 278 -10.54 -8.73 -12.98
N PRO A 279 -9.35 -8.19 -13.29
CA PRO A 279 -9.23 -7.07 -14.23
C PRO A 279 -9.95 -7.35 -15.56
N LYS A 280 -9.74 -8.53 -16.13
CA LYS A 280 -10.42 -8.96 -17.37
C LYS A 280 -11.95 -8.88 -17.25
N ALA A 281 -12.52 -9.39 -16.16
CA ALA A 281 -13.97 -9.36 -15.95
C ALA A 281 -14.50 -7.94 -15.69
N LEU A 282 -13.74 -7.09 -14.99
CA LEU A 282 -14.08 -5.67 -14.80
C LEU A 282 -14.11 -4.93 -16.15
N PHE A 283 -13.08 -5.10 -16.99
CA PHE A 283 -13.04 -4.45 -18.29
C PHE A 283 -14.09 -4.96 -19.28
N ALA A 284 -14.49 -6.23 -19.19
CA ALA A 284 -15.59 -6.76 -19.99
C ALA A 284 -16.92 -6.05 -19.72
N ARG A 285 -17.18 -5.63 -18.47
CA ARG A 285 -18.38 -4.88 -18.08
C ARG A 285 -18.20 -3.37 -18.25
N ARG A 286 -17.01 -2.85 -17.98
CA ARG A 286 -16.69 -1.42 -17.99
C ARG A 286 -15.38 -1.16 -18.78
N PRO A 287 -15.43 -1.08 -20.12
CA PRO A 287 -14.24 -0.91 -20.95
C PRO A 287 -13.48 0.41 -20.74
N GLY A 288 -14.09 1.44 -20.14
CA GLY A 288 -13.46 2.72 -19.82
C GLY A 288 -12.97 2.86 -18.37
N LEU A 289 -13.02 1.79 -17.58
CA LEU A 289 -12.67 1.82 -16.15
C LEU A 289 -11.17 2.03 -15.92
N VAL A 290 -10.80 2.62 -14.79
CA VAL A 290 -9.44 2.50 -14.23
C VAL A 290 -9.47 1.42 -13.14
N VAL A 291 -8.71 0.36 -13.31
CA VAL A 291 -8.55 -0.71 -12.31
C VAL A 291 -7.16 -0.61 -11.71
N ALA A 292 -7.10 -0.39 -10.40
CA ALA A 292 -5.87 -0.21 -9.65
C ALA A 292 -5.71 -1.35 -8.63
N GLN A 293 -4.54 -1.97 -8.59
CA GLN A 293 -4.24 -3.07 -7.67
C GLN A 293 -2.97 -2.81 -6.89
N VAL A 294 -3.02 -3.10 -5.59
CA VAL A 294 -1.85 -3.11 -4.71
C VAL A 294 -1.79 -4.42 -3.94
N SER A 295 -0.60 -4.98 -3.83
CA SER A 295 -0.31 -6.21 -3.07
C SER A 295 1.05 -6.13 -2.40
N ALA A 296 1.37 -7.08 -1.52
CA ALA A 296 2.68 -7.11 -0.87
C ALA A 296 3.79 -7.52 -1.84
N TRP A 297 3.60 -8.62 -2.57
CA TRP A 297 4.67 -9.30 -3.32
C TRP A 297 4.56 -9.20 -4.85
N GLY A 298 3.49 -8.60 -5.37
CA GLY A 298 3.17 -8.66 -6.81
C GLY A 298 2.37 -9.92 -7.15
N ALA A 299 2.11 -10.15 -8.44
CA ALA A 299 1.45 -11.38 -8.93
C ALA A 299 2.41 -12.29 -9.70
N TYR A 300 3.66 -12.31 -9.26
CA TYR A 300 4.78 -13.00 -9.89
C TYR A 300 5.65 -13.66 -8.82
N GLY A 301 6.49 -14.60 -9.24
CA GLY A 301 7.39 -15.35 -8.38
C GLY A 301 6.68 -16.25 -7.35
N PRO A 302 7.47 -16.97 -6.54
CA PRO A 302 6.94 -17.95 -5.59
C PRO A 302 6.04 -17.32 -4.50
N TRP A 303 6.15 -16.01 -4.26
CA TRP A 303 5.35 -15.31 -3.24
C TRP A 303 4.18 -14.51 -3.81
N GLY A 304 3.91 -14.59 -5.12
CA GLY A 304 2.82 -13.84 -5.76
C GLY A 304 1.42 -14.14 -5.21
N ALA A 305 1.23 -15.31 -4.58
CA ALA A 305 -0.01 -15.69 -3.90
C ALA A 305 0.01 -15.47 -2.38
N ARG A 306 1.14 -15.02 -1.79
CA ARG A 306 1.25 -14.78 -0.35
C ARG A 306 0.54 -13.50 0.04
N ARG A 307 -0.02 -13.49 1.25
CA ARG A 307 -0.40 -12.24 1.93
C ARG A 307 0.87 -11.55 2.41
N GLY A 308 0.78 -10.27 2.73
CA GLY A 308 1.88 -9.56 3.34
C GLY A 308 1.42 -8.23 3.92
N PHE A 309 2.30 -7.67 4.73
CA PHE A 309 2.20 -6.36 5.37
C PHE A 309 3.55 -5.69 5.21
N ASP A 310 3.58 -4.36 5.20
CA ASP A 310 4.82 -3.59 5.10
C ASP A 310 5.89 -4.11 6.08
N SER A 311 5.56 -4.26 7.37
CA SER A 311 6.48 -4.82 8.35
C SER A 311 7.08 -6.19 8.00
N LEU A 312 6.36 -7.06 7.27
CA LEU A 312 6.90 -8.35 6.82
C LEU A 312 7.76 -8.21 5.57
N VAL A 313 7.40 -7.29 4.67
CA VAL A 313 8.20 -6.95 3.50
C VAL A 313 9.54 -6.39 3.96
N GLN A 314 9.56 -5.44 4.90
CA GLN A 314 10.81 -4.90 5.46
C GLN A 314 11.76 -6.00 5.97
N VAL A 315 11.22 -7.03 6.59
CA VAL A 315 12.00 -8.11 7.21
C VAL A 315 12.56 -9.06 6.16
N ALA A 316 11.75 -9.41 5.17
CA ALA A 316 12.16 -10.32 4.11
C ALA A 316 13.13 -9.65 3.11
N THR A 317 13.02 -8.34 2.88
CA THR A 317 13.78 -7.65 1.83
C THR A 317 15.11 -7.05 2.31
N GLY A 318 15.60 -7.43 3.50
CA GLY A 318 16.86 -6.90 4.04
C GLY A 318 16.75 -5.55 4.76
N ILE A 319 15.62 -4.86 4.67
CA ILE A 319 15.45 -3.52 5.27
C ILE A 319 15.61 -3.56 6.78
N ALA A 320 15.01 -4.53 7.46
CA ALA A 320 15.11 -4.66 8.92
C ALA A 320 16.56 -4.89 9.38
N ALA A 321 17.34 -5.68 8.63
CA ALA A 321 18.76 -5.90 8.90
C ALA A 321 19.60 -4.64 8.62
N THR A 322 19.24 -3.87 7.59
CA THR A 322 19.91 -2.59 7.27
C THR A 322 19.65 -1.51 8.31
N GLU A 323 18.40 -1.34 8.77
CA GLU A 323 18.02 -0.33 9.78
C GLU A 323 18.62 -0.65 11.16
N GLY A 324 18.77 -1.93 11.49
CA GLY A 324 19.43 -2.42 12.71
C GLY A 324 20.67 -3.24 12.40
N SER A 325 20.61 -4.54 12.70
CA SER A 325 21.58 -5.56 12.28
C SER A 325 20.88 -6.93 12.14
N ALA A 326 21.61 -7.97 11.72
CA ALA A 326 21.10 -9.34 11.71
C ALA A 326 20.82 -9.87 13.14
N GLU A 327 21.54 -9.36 14.13
CA GLU A 327 21.42 -9.73 15.55
C GLU A 327 20.33 -8.92 16.25
N GLN A 328 20.12 -7.67 15.85
CA GLN A 328 19.12 -6.75 16.40
C GLN A 328 18.39 -6.03 15.26
N PRO A 329 17.34 -6.63 14.69
CA PRO A 329 16.65 -6.05 13.54
C PRO A 329 15.95 -4.73 13.89
N GLY A 330 16.06 -3.76 12.98
CA GLY A 330 15.39 -2.47 13.06
C GLY A 330 14.09 -2.41 12.26
N ALA A 331 13.50 -1.23 12.18
CA ALA A 331 12.33 -0.94 11.37
C ALA A 331 12.45 0.48 10.79
N LEU A 332 11.82 0.70 9.64
CA LEU A 332 11.68 2.05 9.08
C LEU A 332 10.90 2.96 10.04
N PRO A 333 11.10 4.29 9.98
CA PRO A 333 10.45 5.24 10.88
C PRO A 333 8.92 5.27 10.74
N ALA A 334 8.38 4.73 9.64
CA ALA A 334 6.97 4.60 9.31
C ALA A 334 6.70 3.23 8.64
N GLN A 335 5.44 2.88 8.39
CA GLN A 335 5.09 1.89 7.36
C GLN A 335 5.30 2.52 5.96
N ALA A 336 6.55 2.89 5.67
CA ALA A 336 6.89 3.75 4.54
C ALA A 336 6.67 3.08 3.17
N LEU A 337 6.70 1.74 3.10
CA LEU A 337 6.39 1.00 1.88
C LEU A 337 4.89 1.06 1.61
N ASP A 338 4.04 0.92 2.63
CA ASP A 338 2.60 1.05 2.52
C ASP A 338 2.21 2.47 2.09
N HIS A 339 2.69 3.50 2.80
CA HIS A 339 2.41 4.90 2.46
C HIS A 339 2.95 5.26 1.08
N GLY A 340 4.21 4.94 0.79
CA GLY A 340 4.84 5.23 -0.49
C GLY A 340 4.10 4.57 -1.66
N THR A 341 3.81 3.28 -1.55
CA THR A 341 3.06 2.54 -2.58
C THR A 341 1.64 3.08 -2.74
N GLY A 342 0.98 3.49 -1.65
CA GLY A 342 -0.33 4.13 -1.69
C GLY A 342 -0.33 5.45 -2.47
N TYR A 343 0.62 6.34 -2.19
CA TYR A 343 0.75 7.60 -2.95
C TYR A 343 1.10 7.37 -4.42
N LEU A 344 1.96 6.39 -4.72
CA LEU A 344 2.25 6.01 -6.10
C LEU A 344 1.04 5.40 -6.82
N LEU A 345 0.20 4.62 -6.13
CA LEU A 345 -1.06 4.09 -6.67
C LEU A 345 -2.04 5.22 -6.98
N ALA A 346 -2.20 6.21 -6.08
CA ALA A 346 -3.02 7.39 -6.34
C ALA A 346 -2.48 8.20 -7.52
N ALA A 347 -1.17 8.42 -7.60
CA ALA A 347 -0.52 9.09 -8.72
C ALA A 347 -0.80 8.36 -10.05
N ALA A 348 -0.69 7.02 -10.06
CA ALA A 348 -0.95 6.20 -11.23
C ALA A 348 -2.43 6.26 -11.67
N VAL A 349 -3.38 6.31 -10.72
CA VAL A 349 -4.80 6.50 -11.01
C VAL A 349 -5.07 7.88 -11.63
N LEU A 350 -4.55 8.95 -11.03
CA LEU A 350 -4.71 10.31 -11.54
C LEU A 350 -4.11 10.44 -12.95
N ARG A 351 -2.91 9.89 -13.15
CA ARG A 351 -2.25 9.86 -14.46
C ARG A 351 -3.06 9.06 -15.49
N ALA A 352 -3.61 7.90 -15.10
CA ALA A 352 -4.47 7.10 -15.96
C ALA A 352 -5.74 7.86 -16.40
N LEU A 353 -6.36 8.62 -15.49
CA LEU A 353 -7.52 9.46 -15.79
C LEU A 353 -7.17 10.60 -16.76
N THR A 354 -6.02 11.25 -16.56
CA THR A 354 -5.50 12.27 -17.48
C THR A 354 -5.30 11.69 -18.87
N GLU A 355 -4.64 10.53 -18.98
CA GLU A 355 -4.40 9.85 -20.26
C GLU A 355 -5.69 9.47 -20.98
N GLN A 356 -6.67 8.90 -20.26
CA GLN A 356 -7.97 8.57 -20.83
C GLN A 356 -8.70 9.78 -21.43
N SER A 357 -8.40 11.01 -20.98
CA SER A 357 -8.96 12.23 -21.56
C SER A 357 -8.41 12.56 -22.96
N TYR A 358 -7.28 11.94 -23.36
CA TYR A 358 -6.67 12.11 -24.67
C TYR A 358 -6.98 10.96 -25.61
N ASP A 359 -6.85 9.71 -25.14
CA ASP A 359 -6.86 8.53 -26.01
C ASP A 359 -7.90 7.48 -25.61
N GLY A 360 -8.66 7.69 -24.53
CA GLY A 360 -9.70 6.78 -24.05
C GLY A 360 -9.18 5.42 -23.60
N GLY A 361 -10.03 4.40 -23.66
CA GLY A 361 -9.70 3.02 -23.27
C GLY A 361 -9.58 2.79 -21.77
N GLY A 362 -9.65 1.55 -21.33
CA GLY A 362 -9.47 1.16 -19.94
C GLY A 362 -8.02 1.31 -19.51
N ARG A 363 -7.79 1.44 -18.20
CA ARG A 363 -6.43 1.48 -17.63
C ARG A 363 -6.31 0.49 -16.51
N PHE A 364 -5.27 -0.31 -16.55
CA PHE A 364 -4.88 -1.19 -15.46
C PHE A 364 -3.56 -0.71 -14.89
N VAL A 365 -3.50 -0.53 -13.57
CA VAL A 365 -2.27 -0.19 -12.86
C VAL A 365 -2.07 -1.15 -11.70
N ARG A 366 -0.85 -1.62 -11.50
CA ARG A 366 -0.51 -2.56 -10.43
C ARG A 366 0.82 -2.18 -9.78
N LEU A 367 0.82 -2.21 -8.45
CA LEU A 367 2.01 -1.98 -7.63
C LEU A 367 2.17 -3.08 -6.58
N ALA A 368 3.42 -3.25 -6.12
CA ALA A 368 3.78 -4.19 -5.07
C ALA A 368 4.66 -3.49 -4.01
N LEU A 369 4.38 -3.73 -2.73
CA LEU A 369 5.21 -3.20 -1.64
C LEU A 369 6.67 -3.65 -1.78
N ALA A 370 6.90 -4.91 -2.16
CA ALA A 370 8.24 -5.45 -2.39
C ALA A 370 8.98 -4.71 -3.51
N ARG A 371 8.26 -4.19 -4.53
CA ARG A 371 8.88 -3.39 -5.58
C ARG A 371 9.25 -1.98 -5.10
N THR A 372 8.42 -1.38 -4.25
CA THR A 372 8.76 -0.13 -3.55
C THR A 372 9.93 -0.33 -2.60
N ALA A 373 10.01 -1.48 -1.92
CA ALA A 373 11.15 -1.85 -1.07
C ALA A 373 12.44 -1.93 -1.88
N HIS A 374 12.41 -2.63 -3.03
CA HIS A 374 13.57 -2.69 -3.94
C HIS A 374 13.96 -1.29 -4.46
N TRP A 375 12.98 -0.41 -4.74
CA TRP A 375 13.31 0.96 -5.13
C TRP A 375 13.98 1.75 -4.00
N LEU A 376 13.51 1.61 -2.75
CA LEU A 376 14.13 2.21 -1.57
C LEU A 376 15.56 1.71 -1.35
N THR A 377 15.83 0.43 -1.56
CA THR A 377 17.16 -0.16 -1.28
C THR A 377 18.17 0.04 -2.41
N ASP A 378 17.73 0.02 -3.66
CA ASP A 378 18.64 -0.04 -4.82
C ASP A 378 18.46 1.11 -5.82
N GLY A 379 17.34 1.85 -5.77
CA GLY A 379 16.97 2.81 -6.80
C GLY A 379 16.91 4.28 -6.38
N ILE A 380 17.03 4.57 -5.08
CA ILE A 380 17.13 5.94 -4.55
C ILE A 380 18.56 6.16 -4.07
N ARG A 381 19.25 7.13 -4.67
CA ARG A 381 20.58 7.54 -4.20
C ARG A 381 20.42 8.31 -2.89
N PRO A 382 21.14 7.94 -1.82
CA PRO A 382 21.16 8.75 -0.61
C PRO A 382 21.66 10.16 -0.93
N ALA A 383 21.13 11.17 -0.24
CA ALA A 383 21.82 12.45 -0.20
C ALA A 383 23.24 12.23 0.37
N PRO A 384 24.29 12.84 -0.19
CA PRO A 384 25.63 12.70 0.36
C PRO A 384 25.62 13.11 1.84
N ALA A 385 26.29 12.31 2.69
CA ALA A 385 26.43 12.66 4.10
C ALA A 385 27.09 14.04 4.22
N PRO A 386 26.67 14.88 5.20
CA PRO A 386 27.34 16.14 5.45
C PRO A 386 28.84 15.88 5.70
N GLY A 387 29.70 16.35 4.79
CA GLY A 387 31.16 16.21 4.89
C GLY A 387 31.81 15.08 4.08
N ALA A 388 31.08 14.36 3.21
CA ALA A 388 31.72 13.43 2.27
C ALA A 388 32.49 14.20 1.17
N PRO A 389 33.79 13.88 0.89
CA PRO A 389 34.51 14.47 -0.23
C PRO A 389 33.92 13.98 -1.56
N TYR A 390 33.89 14.89 -2.54
CA TYR A 390 33.38 14.66 -3.90
C TYR A 390 34.16 13.59 -4.67
#